data_AF-A0A2D5AUP4-F1
#
_entry.id   AF-A0A2D5AUP4-F1
#
_cell.length_a   1.000
_cell.length_b   1.000
_cell.length_c   1.000
_cell.angle_alpha   90.00
_cell.angle_beta   90.00
_cell.angle_gamma   90.00
#
_symmetry.space_group_name_H-M   'P 1'
#
loop_
_entity.id
_entity.type
_entity.pdbx_description
1 polymer ?
#
loop_
_entity_poly.entity_id
_entity_poly.type
_entity_poly.pdbx_seq_one_letter_code
_entity_poly.pdbx_strand_id
1 'polypeptide(L)'
;MLVLLAFLSLTLAPLPQERETVVAGSAGEELDAYLEACAFFGFSGCVLVEKDGELLLRKGYGLARPGEGTPNTPETLYDIASASKHVTAAAILLLEDLGPHIHKSWPNTILRRIWPAHVERWGKVRDHRSLGAFYEPSSGRTRVWIRLDQERGERSLEVAFVGSSLHIFDLKARDFPVQVGAVPVDKKRLVGFDLSDDPPYELTLRGKGKSRKLELRVRGGDKLVFKPQ
;
A
#
# COMPACT_ATOMS: atom_id res chain seq x y z
N MET A 1 -21.66 -61.69 -0.60
CA MET A 1 -22.04 -60.33 -1.02
C MET A 1 -21.63 -59.37 0.10
N LEU A 2 -20.41 -58.81 0.02
CA LEU A 2 -19.91 -57.82 1.00
C LEU A 2 -20.08 -56.43 0.39
N VAL A 3 -20.81 -55.54 1.07
CA VAL A 3 -20.95 -54.13 0.70
C VAL A 3 -19.90 -53.35 1.48
N LEU A 4 -18.95 -52.73 0.76
CA LEU A 4 -17.93 -51.85 1.32
C LEU A 4 -18.52 -50.42 1.37
N LEU A 5 -18.80 -49.92 2.57
CA LEU A 5 -19.19 -48.51 2.80
C LEU A 5 -17.91 -47.67 2.96
N ALA A 6 -17.54 -46.94 1.92
CA ALA A 6 -16.49 -45.92 2.00
C ALA A 6 -17.06 -44.65 2.64
N PHE A 7 -16.64 -44.35 3.87
CA PHE A 7 -16.88 -43.05 4.49
C PHE A 7 -15.97 -42.01 3.84
N LEU A 8 -16.55 -41.20 2.95
CA LEU A 8 -15.93 -39.98 2.44
C LEU A 8 -15.79 -39.00 3.61
N SER A 9 -14.62 -38.99 4.25
CA SER A 9 -14.30 -38.00 5.27
C SER A 9 -14.08 -36.67 4.59
N LEU A 10 -15.13 -35.85 4.53
CA LEU A 10 -15.06 -34.47 4.10
C LEU A 10 -14.17 -33.72 5.11
N THR A 11 -12.92 -33.43 4.74
CA THR A 11 -12.04 -32.57 5.55
C THR A 11 -12.59 -31.15 5.49
N LEU A 12 -13.49 -30.84 6.44
CA LEU A 12 -13.91 -29.49 6.72
C LEU A 12 -12.65 -28.72 7.16
N ALA A 13 -12.19 -27.79 6.33
CA ALA A 13 -11.12 -26.88 6.75
C ALA A 13 -11.58 -26.20 8.05
N PRO A 14 -10.76 -26.17 9.11
CA PRO A 14 -11.15 -25.51 10.35
C PRO A 14 -11.53 -24.07 10.02
N LEU A 15 -12.69 -23.64 10.51
CA LEU A 15 -13.06 -22.23 10.49
C LEU A 15 -11.90 -21.44 11.12
N PRO A 16 -11.58 -20.24 10.61
CA PRO A 16 -10.57 -19.40 11.24
C PRO A 16 -10.95 -19.27 12.72
N GLN A 17 -10.14 -19.84 13.61
CA GLN A 17 -10.32 -19.64 15.04
C GLN A 17 -10.24 -18.13 15.28
N GLU A 18 -11.26 -17.55 15.90
CA GLU A 18 -11.15 -16.22 16.50
C GLU A 18 -9.91 -16.27 17.40
N ARG A 19 -8.89 -15.49 17.03
CA ARG A 19 -7.66 -15.49 17.79
C ARG A 19 -7.95 -14.64 19.04
N GLU A 20 -7.43 -15.04 20.17
CA GLU A 20 -7.86 -14.51 21.47
C GLU A 20 -7.48 -13.03 21.68
N THR A 21 -8.31 -12.31 22.45
CA THR A 21 -7.96 -10.99 22.99
C THR A 21 -6.80 -11.15 23.96
N VAL A 22 -5.79 -10.29 23.86
CA VAL A 22 -4.60 -10.35 24.73
C VAL A 22 -4.39 -9.00 25.39
N VAL A 23 -4.21 -9.02 26.71
CA VAL A 23 -3.68 -7.93 27.53
C VAL A 23 -2.67 -8.57 28.47
N ALA A 24 -1.38 -8.27 28.30
CA ALA A 24 -0.31 -8.97 29.01
C ALA A 24 0.67 -8.01 29.69
N GLY A 25 0.92 -8.28 30.98
CA GLY A 25 1.84 -7.51 31.81
C GLY A 25 1.36 -6.08 32.10
N SER A 26 2.12 -5.37 32.93
CA SER A 26 1.76 -4.01 33.36
C SER A 26 1.69 -3.02 32.19
N ALA A 27 2.58 -3.17 31.20
CA ALA A 27 2.56 -2.31 30.01
C ALA A 27 1.32 -2.55 29.13
N GLY A 28 0.89 -3.80 28.96
CA GLY A 28 -0.36 -4.12 28.25
C GLY A 28 -1.58 -3.57 28.97
N GLU A 29 -1.63 -3.69 30.30
CA GLU A 29 -2.70 -3.13 31.14
C GLU A 29 -2.78 -1.60 31.05
N GLU A 30 -1.64 -0.90 31.08
CA GLU A 30 -1.59 0.56 30.91
C GLU A 30 -2.08 1.01 29.52
N LEU A 31 -1.65 0.30 28.47
CA LEU A 31 -2.11 0.55 27.11
C LEU A 31 -3.61 0.30 26.95
N ASP A 32 -4.12 -0.77 27.56
CA ASP A 32 -5.54 -1.10 27.52
C ASP A 32 -6.38 0.00 28.18
N ALA A 33 -5.99 0.44 29.38
CA ALA A 33 -6.67 1.51 30.10
C ALA A 33 -6.68 2.83 29.30
N TYR A 34 -5.56 3.16 28.65
CA TYR A 34 -5.47 4.34 27.79
C TYR A 34 -6.40 4.25 26.57
N LEU A 35 -6.47 3.09 25.91
CA LEU A 35 -7.28 2.89 24.72
C LEU A 35 -8.78 2.80 25.04
N GLU A 36 -9.16 2.26 26.20
CA GLU A 36 -10.53 2.35 26.73
C GLU A 36 -10.95 3.81 26.94
N ALA A 37 -10.06 4.63 27.53
CA ALA A 37 -10.32 6.07 27.67
C ALA A 37 -10.45 6.76 26.30
N CYS A 38 -9.59 6.42 25.33
CA CYS A 38 -9.71 6.95 23.97
C CYS A 38 -11.02 6.52 23.29
N ALA A 39 -11.46 5.29 23.52
CA ALA A 39 -12.72 4.77 22.98
C ALA A 39 -13.91 5.56 23.49
N PHE A 40 -13.89 5.93 24.78
CA PHE A 40 -14.87 6.85 25.35
C PHE A 40 -14.91 8.21 24.64
N PHE A 41 -13.76 8.72 24.17
CA PHE A 41 -13.67 9.96 23.39
C PHE A 41 -13.89 9.77 21.87
N GLY A 42 -14.36 8.60 21.44
CA GLY A 42 -14.79 8.35 20.06
C GLY A 42 -13.79 7.59 19.19
N PHE A 43 -12.68 7.11 19.75
CA PHE A 43 -11.87 6.11 19.06
C PHE A 43 -12.69 4.82 18.86
N SER A 44 -12.57 4.22 17.69
CA SER A 44 -13.17 2.93 17.38
C SER A 44 -12.25 2.21 16.40
N GLY A 45 -11.75 1.03 16.78
CA GLY A 45 -10.75 0.31 16.00
C GLY A 45 -10.22 -0.92 16.71
N CYS A 46 -9.22 -1.56 16.10
CA CYS A 46 -8.48 -2.67 16.70
C CYS A 46 -7.01 -2.31 16.83
N VAL A 47 -6.37 -2.72 17.93
CA VAL A 47 -4.97 -2.42 18.21
C VAL A 47 -4.23 -3.71 18.53
N LEU A 48 -3.02 -3.83 17.95
CA LEU A 48 -2.04 -4.86 18.26
C LEU A 48 -0.72 -4.18 18.64
N VAL A 49 -0.15 -4.59 19.78
CA VAL A 49 1.15 -4.14 20.27
C VAL A 49 1.98 -5.36 20.63
N GLU A 50 3.11 -5.48 19.95
CA GLU A 50 4.14 -6.48 20.24
C GLU A 50 5.45 -5.73 20.51
N LYS A 51 6.22 -6.19 21.50
CA LYS A 51 7.52 -5.65 21.82
C LYS A 51 8.49 -6.80 22.04
N ASP A 52 9.61 -6.78 21.32
CA ASP A 52 10.67 -7.80 21.44
C ASP A 52 10.15 -9.25 21.28
N GLY A 53 9.14 -9.44 20.42
CA GLY A 53 8.49 -10.74 20.17
C GLY A 53 7.42 -11.12 21.21
N GLU A 54 7.22 -10.31 22.24
CA GLU A 54 6.18 -10.52 23.25
C GLU A 54 4.92 -9.72 22.88
N LEU A 55 3.79 -10.42 22.73
CA LEU A 55 2.50 -9.81 22.46
C LEU A 55 1.95 -9.18 23.75
N LEU A 56 1.95 -7.85 23.81
CA LEU A 56 1.51 -7.08 24.98
C LEU A 56 0.01 -6.75 24.92
N LEU A 57 -0.50 -6.46 23.72
CA LEU A 57 -1.90 -6.08 23.51
C LEU A 57 -2.41 -6.59 22.16
N ARG A 58 -3.62 -7.15 22.13
CA ARG A 58 -4.38 -7.46 20.93
C ARG A 58 -5.87 -7.40 21.25
N LYS A 59 -6.53 -6.27 20.93
CA LYS A 59 -7.91 -6.02 21.36
C LYS A 59 -8.65 -5.06 20.42
N GLY A 60 -9.96 -5.23 20.32
CA GLY A 60 -10.88 -4.29 19.67
C GLY A 60 -11.50 -3.31 20.66
N TYR A 61 -11.68 -2.05 20.24
CA TYR A 61 -12.24 -0.96 21.03
C TYR A 61 -13.37 -0.28 20.28
N GLY A 62 -14.47 0.03 20.97
CA GLY A 62 -15.64 0.64 20.36
C GLY A 62 -16.41 -0.29 19.41
N LEU A 63 -17.15 0.29 18.45
CA LEU A 63 -18.05 -0.42 17.55
C LEU A 63 -17.54 -0.43 16.10
N ALA A 64 -17.50 -1.62 15.50
CA ALA A 64 -17.24 -1.82 14.07
C ALA A 64 -18.38 -1.24 13.22
N ARG A 65 -19.62 -1.40 13.68
CA ARG A 65 -20.83 -0.89 13.03
C ARG A 65 -21.72 -0.21 14.07
N PRO A 66 -21.61 1.12 14.22
CA PRO A 66 -22.37 1.84 15.24
C PRO A 66 -23.89 1.66 15.14
N GLY A 67 -24.43 1.61 13.91
CA GLY A 67 -25.88 1.42 13.68
C GLY A 67 -26.40 0.01 14.00
N GLU A 68 -25.51 -0.98 14.02
CA GLU A 68 -25.85 -2.39 14.30
C GLU A 68 -25.40 -2.81 15.72
N GLY A 69 -24.70 -1.94 16.45
CA GLY A 69 -24.16 -2.26 17.77
C GLY A 69 -23.05 -3.31 17.75
N THR A 70 -22.46 -3.60 16.60
CA THR A 70 -21.43 -4.64 16.47
C THR A 70 -20.11 -4.16 17.07
N PRO A 71 -19.56 -4.81 18.11
CA PRO A 71 -18.29 -4.43 18.71
C PRO A 71 -17.12 -4.72 17.76
N ASN A 72 -16.04 -3.96 17.91
CA ASN A 72 -14.76 -4.34 17.30
C ASN A 72 -14.18 -5.55 18.05
N THR A 73 -13.64 -6.48 17.29
CA THR A 73 -12.86 -7.63 17.75
C THR A 73 -11.51 -7.65 17.03
N PRO A 74 -10.47 -8.31 17.55
CA PRO A 74 -9.20 -8.45 16.84
C PRO A 74 -9.28 -9.02 15.40
N GLU A 75 -10.41 -9.63 15.05
CA GLU A 75 -10.73 -10.22 13.73
C GLU A 75 -11.52 -9.27 12.83
N THR A 76 -11.92 -8.10 13.33
CA THR A 76 -12.69 -7.13 12.55
C THR A 76 -11.89 -6.70 11.33
N LEU A 77 -12.49 -6.86 10.15
CA LEU A 77 -11.87 -6.49 8.87
C LEU A 77 -12.03 -5.00 8.61
N TYR A 78 -10.94 -4.37 8.17
CA TYR A 78 -10.92 -2.97 7.77
C TYR A 78 -10.31 -2.82 6.37
N ASP A 79 -10.80 -1.82 5.64
CA ASP A 79 -10.10 -1.30 4.47
C ASP A 79 -8.88 -0.51 4.94
N ILE A 80 -7.70 -1.13 4.87
CA ILE A 80 -6.44 -0.56 5.38
C ILE A 80 -5.86 0.57 4.50
N ALA A 81 -6.56 0.92 3.41
CA ALA A 81 -6.24 2.01 2.49
C ALA A 81 -4.75 2.09 2.11
N SER A 82 -4.06 3.18 2.42
CA SER A 82 -2.65 3.36 2.06
C SER A 82 -1.70 2.36 2.71
N ALA A 83 -2.08 1.70 3.82
CA ALA A 83 -1.25 0.65 4.40
C ALA A 83 -1.08 -0.56 3.47
N SER A 84 -2.00 -0.76 2.49
CA SER A 84 -1.84 -1.76 1.42
C SER A 84 -0.57 -1.56 0.58
N LYS A 85 0.01 -0.35 0.58
CA LYS A 85 1.29 -0.07 -0.09
C LYS A 85 2.44 -0.86 0.54
N HIS A 86 2.45 -1.08 1.86
CA HIS A 86 3.50 -1.87 2.52
C HIS A 86 3.38 -3.36 2.16
N VAL A 87 2.17 -3.89 2.08
CA VAL A 87 1.93 -5.27 1.62
C VAL A 87 2.37 -5.43 0.16
N THR A 88 2.06 -4.43 -0.68
CA THR A 88 2.49 -4.43 -2.08
C THR A 88 3.99 -4.23 -2.22
N ALA A 89 4.60 -3.36 -1.42
CA ALA A 89 6.04 -3.18 -1.35
C ALA A 89 6.73 -4.47 -0.89
N ALA A 90 6.22 -5.16 0.12
CA ALA A 90 6.71 -6.48 0.52
C ALA A 90 6.56 -7.51 -0.60
N ALA A 91 5.45 -7.50 -1.36
CA ALA A 91 5.31 -8.33 -2.55
C ALA A 91 6.31 -7.97 -3.65
N ILE A 92 6.63 -6.68 -3.84
CA ILE A 92 7.69 -6.22 -4.74
C ILE A 92 9.06 -6.65 -4.23
N LEU A 93 9.35 -6.52 -2.94
CA LEU A 93 10.60 -6.96 -2.32
C LEU A 93 10.75 -8.49 -2.44
N LEU A 94 9.67 -9.25 -2.25
CA LEU A 94 9.65 -10.69 -2.54
C LEU A 94 9.83 -10.99 -4.02
N LEU A 95 9.45 -10.06 -4.92
CA LEU A 95 9.75 -10.15 -6.35
C LEU A 95 11.20 -9.72 -6.67
N GLU A 96 11.81 -8.87 -5.85
CA GLU A 96 13.18 -8.36 -5.94
C GLU A 96 14.20 -9.37 -5.39
N ASP A 97 13.86 -10.09 -4.31
CA ASP A 97 14.66 -11.18 -3.73
C ASP A 97 14.75 -12.39 -4.70
N LEU A 98 14.00 -12.35 -5.81
CA LEU A 98 14.18 -13.22 -6.98
C LEU A 98 15.34 -12.79 -7.90
N GLY A 99 16.05 -11.71 -7.55
CA GLY A 99 17.19 -11.17 -8.26
C GLY A 99 16.86 -10.50 -9.60
N PRO A 100 17.88 -10.18 -10.44
CA PRO A 100 17.75 -9.42 -11.70
C PRO A 100 17.00 -10.13 -12.83
N HIS A 101 16.20 -11.15 -12.52
CA HIS A 101 15.54 -12.03 -13.46
C HIS A 101 14.02 -11.96 -13.28
N ILE A 102 13.30 -11.94 -14.40
CA ILE A 102 11.83 -12.05 -14.36
C ILE A 102 11.41 -13.42 -13.81
N HIS A 103 10.38 -13.42 -12.95
CA HIS A 103 9.82 -14.64 -12.37
C HIS A 103 9.41 -15.65 -13.45
N LYS A 104 9.85 -16.91 -13.31
CA LYS A 104 9.69 -17.96 -14.33
C LYS A 104 8.22 -18.34 -14.63
N SER A 105 7.31 -18.05 -13.71
CA SER A 105 5.86 -18.27 -13.94
C SER A 105 5.20 -17.23 -14.83
N TRP A 106 5.91 -16.15 -15.20
CA TRP A 106 5.33 -15.12 -16.05
C TRP A 106 5.13 -15.63 -17.48
N PRO A 107 4.18 -15.04 -18.23
CA PRO A 107 3.92 -15.42 -19.61
C PRO A 107 5.20 -15.56 -20.45
N ASN A 108 5.31 -16.65 -21.21
CA ASN A 108 6.48 -16.94 -22.06
C ASN A 108 6.83 -15.79 -23.01
N THR A 109 5.83 -15.02 -23.46
CA THR A 109 6.03 -13.84 -24.29
C THR A 109 6.88 -12.77 -23.58
N ILE A 110 6.72 -12.59 -22.27
CA ILE A 110 7.53 -11.65 -21.49
C ILE A 110 8.95 -12.18 -21.38
N LEU A 111 9.09 -13.44 -20.95
CA LEU A 111 10.37 -14.10 -20.72
C LEU A 111 11.25 -14.19 -21.98
N ARG A 112 10.66 -14.56 -23.11
CA ARG A 112 11.40 -14.89 -24.34
C ARG A 112 11.53 -13.73 -25.31
N ARG A 113 10.68 -12.69 -25.19
CA ARG A 113 10.61 -11.62 -26.19
C ARG A 113 10.67 -10.23 -25.58
N ILE A 114 9.71 -9.88 -24.71
CA ILE A 114 9.54 -8.49 -24.27
C ILE A 114 10.71 -8.05 -23.39
N TRP A 115 11.09 -8.85 -22.38
CA TRP A 115 12.15 -8.48 -21.46
C TRP A 115 13.55 -8.54 -22.07
N PRO A 116 13.94 -9.60 -22.80
CA PRO A 116 15.23 -9.60 -23.49
C PRO A 116 15.41 -8.42 -24.43
N ALA A 117 14.39 -8.08 -25.23
CA ALA A 117 14.44 -6.92 -26.11
C ALA A 117 14.52 -5.58 -25.34
N HIS A 118 13.91 -5.49 -24.16
CA HIS A 118 14.04 -4.32 -23.29
C HIS A 118 15.46 -4.17 -22.75
N VAL A 119 16.04 -5.25 -22.23
CA VAL A 119 17.41 -5.27 -21.68
C VAL A 119 18.44 -5.00 -22.79
N GLU A 120 18.26 -5.55 -23.99
CA GLU A 120 19.12 -5.25 -25.13
C GLU A 120 19.08 -3.76 -25.50
N ARG A 121 17.88 -3.15 -25.43
CA ARG A 121 17.67 -1.75 -25.75
C ARG A 121 18.22 -0.80 -24.69
N TRP A 122 18.00 -1.09 -23.40
CA TRP A 122 18.26 -0.17 -22.29
C TRP A 122 19.41 -0.55 -21.37
N GLY A 123 20.02 -1.71 -21.59
CA GLY A 123 21.04 -2.28 -20.72
C GLY A 123 20.44 -3.12 -19.60
N LYS A 124 21.30 -3.60 -18.71
CA LYS A 124 20.88 -4.35 -17.52
C LYS A 124 20.29 -3.44 -16.45
N VAL A 125 19.36 -3.98 -15.67
CA VAL A 125 18.85 -3.34 -14.46
C VAL A 125 20.02 -3.30 -13.47
N ARG A 126 20.36 -2.10 -13.00
CA ARG A 126 21.34 -1.87 -11.92
C ARG A 126 20.66 -1.84 -10.57
N ASP A 127 19.53 -1.16 -10.51
CA ASP A 127 18.75 -0.93 -9.31
C ASP A 127 17.27 -0.68 -9.68
N HIS A 128 16.38 -0.64 -8.70
CA HIS A 128 15.00 -0.24 -8.89
C HIS A 128 14.37 0.32 -7.61
N ARG A 129 13.26 1.06 -7.78
CA ARG A 129 12.46 1.57 -6.65
C ARG A 129 10.98 1.53 -6.97
N SER A 130 10.17 1.22 -5.96
CA SER A 130 8.71 1.33 -6.08
C SER A 130 8.28 2.79 -6.13
N LEU A 131 7.49 3.16 -7.13
CA LEU A 131 6.89 4.49 -7.26
C LEU A 131 5.51 4.56 -6.61
N GLY A 132 4.82 3.42 -6.50
CA GLY A 132 3.51 3.34 -5.87
C GLY A 132 2.70 2.13 -6.32
N ALA A 133 1.56 1.95 -5.65
CA ALA A 133 0.60 0.91 -5.96
C ALA A 133 -0.83 1.42 -5.81
N PHE A 134 -1.73 0.88 -6.62
CA PHE A 134 -3.16 1.19 -6.62
C PHE A 134 -3.98 -0.08 -6.80
N TYR A 135 -4.94 -0.31 -5.90
CA TYR A 135 -5.93 -1.37 -6.03
C TYR A 135 -7.19 -0.82 -6.70
N GLU A 136 -7.64 -1.46 -7.77
CA GLU A 136 -8.86 -1.15 -8.50
C GLU A 136 -9.97 -2.12 -8.06
N PRO A 137 -10.95 -1.67 -7.22
CA PRO A 137 -11.93 -2.58 -6.63
C PRO A 137 -12.87 -3.23 -7.64
N SER A 138 -13.18 -2.55 -8.75
CA SER A 138 -14.10 -3.04 -9.79
C SER A 138 -13.55 -4.23 -10.57
N SER A 139 -12.22 -4.32 -10.73
CA SER A 139 -11.55 -5.38 -11.48
C SER A 139 -10.77 -6.35 -10.59
N GLY A 140 -10.65 -6.05 -9.29
CA GLY A 140 -9.80 -6.79 -8.36
C GLY A 140 -8.32 -6.66 -8.68
N ARG A 141 -7.93 -5.64 -9.45
CA ARG A 141 -6.57 -5.49 -9.99
C ARG A 141 -5.71 -4.64 -9.08
N THR A 142 -4.56 -5.15 -8.69
CA THR A 142 -3.49 -4.36 -8.05
C THR A 142 -2.49 -3.93 -9.11
N ARG A 143 -2.41 -2.62 -9.39
CA ARG A 143 -1.41 -2.00 -10.27
C ARG A 143 -0.24 -1.49 -9.43
N VAL A 144 0.97 -1.65 -9.96
CA VAL A 144 2.21 -1.27 -9.31
C VAL A 144 3.10 -0.59 -10.34
N TRP A 145 3.68 0.54 -9.97
CA TRP A 145 4.65 1.27 -10.78
C TRP A 145 6.02 1.17 -10.13
N ILE A 146 7.00 0.77 -10.93
CA ILE A 146 8.38 0.54 -10.54
C ILE A 146 9.26 1.39 -11.44
N ARG A 147 10.24 2.07 -10.86
CA ARG A 147 11.32 2.71 -11.60
C ARG A 147 12.52 1.79 -11.62
N LEU A 148 13.03 1.54 -12.82
CA LEU A 148 14.21 0.73 -13.09
C LEU A 148 15.36 1.68 -13.40
N ASP A 149 16.43 1.61 -12.62
CA ASP A 149 17.71 2.20 -13.01
C ASP A 149 18.41 1.23 -13.97
N GLN A 150 18.60 1.68 -15.21
CA GLN A 150 19.16 0.89 -16.29
C GLN A 150 20.45 1.55 -16.78
N GLU A 151 21.36 0.76 -17.35
CA GLU A 151 22.65 1.29 -17.83
C GLU A 151 22.51 2.45 -18.83
N ARG A 152 21.42 2.49 -19.60
CA ARG A 152 21.11 3.54 -20.58
C ARG A 152 19.95 4.46 -20.14
N GLY A 153 19.76 4.61 -18.83
CA GLY A 153 18.88 5.60 -18.20
C GLY A 153 17.58 5.04 -17.62
N GLU A 154 16.96 5.80 -16.71
CA GLU A 154 15.79 5.36 -15.93
C GLU A 154 14.58 4.99 -16.81
N ARG A 155 13.92 3.88 -16.48
CA ARG A 155 12.68 3.43 -17.14
C ARG A 155 11.59 3.17 -16.11
N SER A 156 10.34 3.32 -16.56
CA SER A 156 9.18 3.05 -15.73
C SER A 156 8.50 1.77 -16.21
N LEU A 157 8.19 0.89 -15.27
CA LEU A 157 7.51 -0.37 -15.45
C LEU A 157 6.20 -0.30 -14.67
N GLU A 158 5.09 -0.54 -15.35
CA GLU A 158 3.84 -0.89 -14.69
C GLU A 158 3.62 -2.39 -14.76
N VAL A 159 3.33 -2.99 -13.61
CA VAL A 159 2.79 -4.35 -13.54
C VAL A 159 1.44 -4.31 -12.88
N ALA A 160 0.56 -5.23 -13.26
CA ALA A 160 -0.69 -5.40 -12.54
C ALA A 160 -1.08 -6.85 -12.38
N PHE A 161 -1.66 -7.17 -11.22
CA PHE A 161 -2.06 -8.50 -10.82
C PHE A 161 -3.54 -8.56 -10.52
N VAL A 162 -4.15 -9.71 -10.79
CA VAL A 162 -5.47 -10.08 -10.23
C VAL A 162 -5.23 -11.38 -9.46
N GLY A 163 -5.37 -11.32 -8.13
CA GLY A 163 -4.84 -12.38 -7.26
C GLY A 163 -3.32 -12.56 -7.46
N SER A 164 -2.89 -13.79 -7.78
CA SER A 164 -1.49 -14.12 -8.07
C SER A 164 -1.10 -14.06 -9.55
N SER A 165 -2.06 -13.76 -10.44
CA SER A 165 -1.84 -13.80 -11.89
C SER A 165 -1.42 -12.43 -12.42
N LEU A 166 -0.38 -12.39 -13.25
CA LEU A 166 0.05 -11.18 -13.93
C LEU A 166 -0.89 -10.85 -15.10
N HIS A 167 -1.49 -9.67 -15.08
CA HIS A 167 -2.41 -9.16 -16.10
C HIS A 167 -1.85 -7.99 -16.92
N ILE A 168 -0.99 -7.16 -16.34
CA ILE A 168 -0.32 -6.04 -17.05
C ILE A 168 1.18 -6.15 -16.86
N PHE A 169 1.91 -5.93 -17.95
CA PHE A 169 3.35 -5.73 -17.96
C PHE A 169 3.68 -4.67 -19.03
N ASP A 170 3.80 -3.42 -18.60
CA ASP A 170 3.99 -2.27 -19.48
C ASP A 170 5.29 -1.52 -19.15
N LEU A 171 6.26 -1.61 -20.05
CA LEU A 171 7.57 -0.94 -19.97
C LEU A 171 7.55 0.47 -20.58
N LYS A 172 6.38 0.96 -20.99
CA LYS A 172 6.14 2.34 -21.47
C LYS A 172 5.29 3.15 -20.49
N ALA A 173 5.08 2.63 -19.29
CA ALA A 173 4.30 3.31 -18.27
C ALA A 173 4.80 4.75 -18.12
N ARG A 174 3.87 5.72 -18.20
CA ARG A 174 4.20 7.10 -17.81
C ARG A 174 4.49 7.11 -16.31
N ASP A 175 5.27 8.10 -15.87
CA ASP A 175 5.42 8.41 -14.46
C ASP A 175 4.07 8.87 -13.89
N PHE A 176 3.21 7.93 -13.50
CA PHE A 176 1.90 8.18 -12.88
C PHE A 176 1.45 6.93 -12.11
N PRO A 177 0.75 7.03 -10.96
CA PRO A 177 0.09 8.22 -10.44
C PRO A 177 0.87 8.91 -9.33
N VAL A 178 1.02 10.21 -9.54
CA VAL A 178 1.22 11.22 -8.49
C VAL A 178 2.24 10.78 -7.45
N GLN A 179 3.53 10.96 -7.77
CA GLN A 179 4.58 10.97 -6.74
C GLN A 179 4.29 12.00 -5.64
N VAL A 180 3.35 12.93 -5.88
CA VAL A 180 3.23 14.22 -5.24
C VAL A 180 1.76 14.54 -4.93
N GLY A 181 1.27 14.13 -3.77
CA GLY A 181 -0.06 14.54 -3.30
C GLY A 181 0.00 15.94 -2.69
N ALA A 182 -1.11 16.68 -2.67
CA ALA A 182 -1.20 17.93 -1.92
C ALA A 182 -2.56 18.04 -1.22
N VAL A 183 -2.55 18.31 0.09
CA VAL A 183 -3.77 18.54 0.88
C VAL A 183 -3.95 20.03 1.13
N PRO A 184 -5.16 20.59 0.96
CA PRO A 184 -5.43 21.97 1.37
C PRO A 184 -5.32 22.08 2.90
N VAL A 185 -4.46 23.00 3.36
CA VAL A 185 -4.41 23.41 4.77
C VAL A 185 -5.40 24.55 5.02
N ASP A 186 -5.60 25.41 4.03
CA ASP A 186 -6.65 26.44 4.03
C ASP A 186 -7.00 26.89 2.60
N LYS A 187 -7.79 27.96 2.47
CA LYS A 187 -8.27 28.52 1.19
C LYS A 187 -7.16 28.94 0.22
N LYS A 188 -5.93 29.12 0.70
CA LYS A 188 -4.79 29.64 -0.07
C LYS A 188 -3.55 28.76 0.02
N ARG A 189 -3.52 27.74 0.87
CA ARG A 189 -2.33 26.91 1.10
C ARG A 189 -2.64 25.44 0.92
N LEU A 190 -1.74 24.75 0.22
CA LEU A 190 -1.70 23.30 0.16
C LEU A 190 -0.34 22.83 0.67
N VAL A 191 -0.33 21.74 1.42
CA VAL A 191 0.90 21.03 1.79
C VAL A 191 1.02 19.84 0.87
N GLY A 192 2.10 19.85 0.11
CA GLY A 192 2.51 18.79 -0.76
C GLY A 192 3.33 17.76 -0.02
N PHE A 193 3.03 16.50 -0.24
CA PHE A 193 3.78 15.36 0.23
C PHE A 193 4.16 14.54 -0.98
N ASP A 194 5.39 14.07 -1.02
CA ASP A 194 5.72 12.94 -1.86
C ASP A 194 5.94 11.70 -1.00
N LEU A 195 5.90 10.54 -1.64
CA LEU A 195 6.20 9.26 -0.99
C LEU A 195 7.73 9.01 -0.97
N SER A 196 8.53 10.07 -1.00
CA SER A 196 9.97 9.99 -0.74
C SER A 196 10.24 10.34 0.72
N ASP A 197 11.39 9.94 1.26
CA ASP A 197 11.78 10.25 2.66
C ASP A 197 12.06 11.75 2.92
N ASP A 198 11.85 12.59 1.91
CA ASP A 198 12.06 14.03 2.03
C ASP A 198 10.90 14.75 2.75
N PRO A 199 11.18 15.88 3.42
CA PRO A 199 10.14 16.65 4.11
C PRO A 199 9.06 17.21 3.15
N PRO A 200 7.83 17.44 3.66
CA PRO A 200 6.73 18.05 2.90
C PRO A 200 7.10 19.44 2.36
N TYR A 201 6.46 19.85 1.26
CA TYR A 201 6.66 21.16 0.63
C TYR A 201 5.36 21.99 0.61
N GLU A 202 5.44 23.31 0.45
CA GLU A 202 4.27 24.22 0.56
C GLU A 202 3.92 24.89 -0.78
N LEU A 203 2.64 24.77 -1.15
CA LEU A 203 2.02 25.43 -2.31
C LEU A 203 1.13 26.57 -1.82
N THR A 204 1.39 27.80 -2.28
CA THR A 204 0.56 28.97 -1.97
C THR A 204 -0.15 29.50 -3.21
N LEU A 205 -1.47 29.59 -3.17
CA LEU A 205 -2.32 30.24 -4.17
C LEU A 205 -2.41 31.75 -3.89
N ARG A 206 -1.97 32.58 -4.83
CA ARG A 206 -2.10 34.05 -4.75
C ARG A 206 -2.85 34.63 -5.96
N GLY A 207 -3.88 35.42 -5.70
CA GLY A 207 -4.61 36.17 -6.74
C GLY A 207 -6.03 36.56 -6.32
N LYS A 208 -6.64 37.53 -7.03
CA LYS A 208 -8.07 37.90 -6.93
C LYS A 208 -8.74 37.62 -8.28
N GLY A 209 -9.98 37.14 -8.27
CA GLY A 209 -10.75 36.88 -9.49
C GLY A 209 -10.28 35.67 -10.30
N LYS A 210 -10.47 35.71 -11.63
CA LYS A 210 -10.23 34.58 -12.57
C LYS A 210 -8.75 34.25 -12.83
N SER A 211 -7.79 35.08 -12.38
CA SER A 211 -6.35 34.87 -12.60
C SER A 211 -5.64 34.53 -11.28
N ARG A 212 -5.70 33.27 -10.86
CA ARG A 212 -4.94 32.80 -9.68
C ARG A 212 -3.53 32.41 -10.14
N LYS A 213 -2.51 33.09 -9.61
CA LYS A 213 -1.12 32.63 -9.75
C LYS A 213 -0.87 31.55 -8.70
N LEU A 214 -0.19 30.50 -9.10
CA LEU A 214 0.28 29.46 -8.17
C LEU A 214 1.74 29.77 -7.85
N GLU A 215 2.06 29.95 -6.57
CA GLU A 215 3.45 30.03 -6.10
C GLU A 215 3.77 28.72 -5.39
N LEU A 216 4.74 27.97 -5.92
CA LEU A 216 5.29 26.78 -5.27
C LEU A 216 6.57 27.19 -4.56
N ARG A 217 6.64 26.92 -3.25
CA ARG A 217 7.92 26.93 -2.53
C ARG A 217 8.46 25.52 -2.57
N VAL A 218 9.54 25.35 -3.32
CA VAL A 218 10.22 24.07 -3.51
C VAL A 218 11.18 23.83 -2.33
N ARG A 219 11.61 22.57 -2.18
CA ARG A 219 12.64 22.17 -1.22
C ARG A 219 13.90 23.04 -1.40
N GLY A 220 14.45 23.56 -0.30
CA GLY A 220 15.61 24.46 -0.33
C GLY A 220 15.29 25.97 -0.31
N GLY A 221 14.01 26.36 -0.32
CA GLY A 221 13.58 27.77 -0.23
C GLY A 221 13.38 28.46 -1.58
N ASP A 222 13.63 27.75 -2.68
CA ASP A 222 13.40 28.24 -4.03
C ASP A 222 11.91 28.48 -4.31
N LYS A 223 11.63 29.51 -5.09
CA LYS A 223 10.28 29.96 -5.40
C LYS A 223 9.98 29.84 -6.90
N LEU A 224 9.02 28.98 -7.24
CA LEU A 224 8.51 28.83 -8.61
C LEU A 224 7.13 29.51 -8.71
N VAL A 225 6.93 30.30 -9.77
CA VAL A 225 5.67 31.02 -10.01
C VAL A 225 5.05 30.55 -11.32
N PHE A 226 3.87 29.94 -11.23
CA PHE A 226 3.11 29.48 -12.37
C PHE A 226 1.94 30.43 -12.65
N LYS A 227 1.79 30.79 -13.92
CA LYS A 227 0.57 31.43 -14.44
C LYS A 227 -0.21 30.34 -15.18
N PRO A 228 -1.41 29.96 -14.72
CA PRO A 228 -2.27 29.10 -15.53
C PRO A 228 -2.57 29.82 -16.84
N GLN A 229 -2.45 29.09 -17.96
CA GLN A 229 -2.90 29.56 -19.28
C GLN A 229 -4.42 29.63 -19.32
#